data_AF-A0A7W2RB23-F1
#
_entry.id   AF-A0A7W2RB23-F1
#
_cell.length_a   1.000
_cell.length_b   1.000
_cell.length_c   1.000
_cell.angle_alpha   90.00
_cell.angle_beta   90.00
_cell.angle_gamma   90.00
#
_symmetry.space_group_name_H-M   'P 1'
#
loop_
_entity.id
_entity.type
_entity.pdbx_description
1 polymer ?
#
loop_
_entity_poly.entity_id
_entity_poly.type
_entity_poly.pdbx_seq_one_letter_code
_entity_poly.pdbx_strand_id
1 'polypeptide(L)' 'MSLVCENVPQAIQCDINLDGFVDRSDIRLSGAARNQPAAPGDPRDNDGDGIITVSNARQCVQMCTLPRCAPQP' A
#
# COMPACT_ATOMS: atom_id res chain seq x y z
N MET A 1 20.02 -1.82 27.64
CA MET A 1 19.07 -0.71 27.47
C MET A 1 17.96 -1.24 26.56
N SER A 2 16.85 -1.70 27.13
CA SER A 2 15.72 -2.23 26.37
C SER A 2 14.83 -1.05 26.00
N LEU A 3 14.87 -0.60 24.75
CA LEU A 3 13.81 0.23 24.18
C LEU A 3 12.80 -0.75 23.59
N VAL A 4 11.71 -0.98 24.33
CA VAL A 4 10.49 -1.49 23.73
C VAL A 4 10.11 -0.50 22.63
N CYS A 5 10.08 -0.96 21.39
CA CYS A 5 9.40 -0.23 20.34
C CYS A 5 7.95 -0.10 20.81
N GLU A 6 7.50 1.11 21.12
CA GLU A 6 6.09 1.48 21.15
C GLU A 6 5.32 0.66 20.12
N ASN A 7 4.11 0.23 20.47
CA ASN A 7 3.15 -0.43 19.60
C ASN A 7 2.76 0.48 18.41
N VAL A 8 3.72 0.76 17.53
CA VAL A 8 3.50 1.42 16.25
C VAL A 8 2.68 0.44 15.45
N PRO A 9 1.46 0.83 14.99
CA PRO A 9 0.73 0.02 14.03
C PRO A 9 1.69 -0.31 12.90
N GLN A 10 2.00 -1.60 12.71
CA GLN A 10 2.83 -2.02 11.59
C GLN A 10 2.11 -1.53 10.35
N ALA A 11 2.69 -0.57 9.63
CA ALA A 11 2.11 -0.08 8.38
C ALA A 11 1.94 -1.28 7.46
N ILE A 12 0.69 -1.61 7.12
CA ILE A 12 0.41 -2.74 6.24
C ILE A 12 0.86 -2.29 4.86
N GLN A 13 1.84 -2.99 4.29
CA GLN A 13 2.28 -2.70 2.94
C GLN A 13 1.08 -2.81 1.99
N CYS A 14 0.89 -1.81 1.12
CA CYS A 14 -0.25 -1.68 0.20
C CYS A 14 -1.61 -1.33 0.81
N ASP A 15 -1.70 -1.00 2.10
CA ASP A 15 -2.86 -0.31 2.68
C ASP A 15 -2.69 1.20 2.45
N ILE A 16 -3.19 1.69 1.31
CA ILE A 16 -2.94 3.05 0.82
C ILE A 16 -3.94 4.04 1.42
N ASN A 17 -5.16 3.61 1.68
CA ASN A 17 -6.19 4.43 2.31
C ASN A 17 -6.21 4.34 3.84
N LEU A 18 -5.35 3.50 4.44
CA LEU A 18 -5.17 3.31 5.89
C LEU A 18 -6.43 2.76 6.58
N ASP A 19 -7.18 1.91 5.90
CA ASP A 19 -8.40 1.28 6.43
C ASP A 19 -8.14 -0.08 7.13
N GLY A 20 -6.89 -0.55 7.12
CA GLY A 20 -6.49 -1.82 7.71
C GLY A 20 -6.68 -3.02 6.79
N PHE A 21 -7.13 -2.81 5.56
CA PHE A 21 -7.29 -3.81 4.53
C PHE A 21 -6.42 -3.47 3.32
N VAL A 22 -5.99 -4.51 2.61
CA VAL A 22 -5.40 -4.35 1.29
C VAL A 22 -6.42 -4.88 0.31
N ASP A 23 -7.06 -3.99 -0.44
CA ASP A 23 -8.14 -4.35 -1.34
C ASP A 23 -8.13 -3.58 -2.68
N ARG A 24 -9.20 -3.75 -3.46
CA ARG A 24 -9.34 -3.11 -4.79
C ARG A 24 -9.35 -1.58 -4.73
N SER A 25 -9.67 -0.99 -3.58
CA SER A 25 -9.63 0.45 -3.32
C SER A 25 -8.19 0.95 -3.33
N ASP A 26 -7.27 0.27 -2.64
CA ASP A 26 -5.85 0.61 -2.62
C ASP A 26 -5.22 0.51 -4.01
N ILE A 27 -5.51 -0.59 -4.71
CA ILE A 27 -5.03 -0.82 -6.08
C ILE A 27 -5.51 0.31 -7.00
N ARG A 28 -6.75 0.77 -6.84
CA ARG A 28 -7.30 1.89 -7.61
C ARG A 28 -6.60 3.20 -7.27
N LEU A 29 -6.26 3.44 -6.00
CA LEU A 29 -5.53 4.64 -5.56
C LEU A 29 -4.10 4.67 -6.12
N SER A 30 -3.38 3.54 -6.10
CA SER A 30 -2.08 3.41 -6.76
C SER A 30 -2.20 3.66 -8.27
N GLY A 31 -3.16 3.00 -8.93
CA GLY A 31 -3.40 3.15 -10.38
C GLY A 31 -3.78 4.57 -10.81
N ALA A 32 -4.49 5.33 -9.97
CA ALA A 32 -4.86 6.72 -10.23
C ALA A 32 -3.66 7.68 -10.22
N ALA A 33 -2.58 7.32 -9.52
CA ALA A 33 -1.36 8.09 -9.43
C ALA A 33 -0.26 7.64 -10.40
N ARG A 34 -0.59 6.76 -11.36
CA ARG A 34 0.39 6.20 -12.31
C ARG A 34 1.16 7.28 -13.08
N ASN A 35 2.45 7.03 -13.28
CA ASN A 35 3.42 7.90 -13.94
C ASN A 35 3.70 9.21 -13.19
N GLN A 36 3.38 9.26 -11.89
CA GLN A 36 3.75 10.37 -11.01
C GLN A 36 4.96 9.98 -10.17
N PRO A 37 5.86 10.94 -9.87
CA PRO A 37 6.90 10.71 -8.89
C PRO A 37 6.28 10.48 -7.51
N ALA A 38 6.85 9.54 -6.76
CA ALA A 38 6.46 9.26 -5.40
C ALA A 38 7.00 10.34 -4.46
N ALA A 39 6.19 10.76 -3.49
CA ALA A 39 6.71 11.54 -2.37
C ALA A 39 7.55 10.63 -1.44
N PRO A 40 8.49 11.19 -0.64
CA PRO A 40 9.19 10.40 0.37
C PRO A 40 8.20 9.70 1.31
N GLY A 41 8.23 8.37 1.34
CA GLY A 41 7.33 7.55 2.16
C GLY A 41 5.91 7.38 1.61
N ASP A 42 5.68 7.69 0.33
CA ASP A 42 4.38 7.51 -0.32
C ASP A 42 3.97 6.01 -0.33
N PRO A 43 2.83 5.63 0.29
CA PRO A 43 2.42 4.22 0.34
C PRO A 43 2.08 3.63 -1.04
N ARG A 44 1.92 4.47 -2.07
CA ARG A 44 1.67 4.04 -3.44
C ARG A 44 2.92 3.55 -4.17
N ASP A 45 4.11 3.86 -3.64
CA ASP A 45 5.42 3.41 -4.11
C ASP A 45 5.97 2.33 -3.17
N ASN A 46 5.34 1.15 -3.24
CA ASN A 46 5.63 0.04 -2.33
C ASN A 46 6.91 -0.73 -2.67
N ASP A 47 7.52 -0.52 -3.85
CA ASP A 47 8.83 -1.07 -4.23
C ASP A 47 9.97 -0.05 -4.07
N GLY A 48 9.64 1.24 -3.89
CA GLY A 48 10.57 2.27 -3.45
C GLY A 48 11.49 2.77 -4.56
N ASP A 49 11.07 2.67 -5.82
CA ASP A 49 11.86 3.12 -6.97
C ASP A 49 11.68 4.62 -7.29
N GLY A 50 10.79 5.29 -6.56
CA GLY A 50 10.50 6.72 -6.67
C GLY A 50 9.44 7.07 -7.72
N ILE A 51 8.85 6.09 -8.41
CA ILE A 51 7.85 6.31 -9.47
C ILE A 51 6.65 5.37 -9.28
N ILE A 52 5.44 5.93 -9.25
CA ILE A 52 4.23 5.11 -9.14
C ILE A 52 3.91 4.52 -10.52
N THR A 53 4.05 3.20 -10.66
CA THR A 53 3.82 2.45 -11.90
C THR A 53 2.74 1.36 -11.73
N VAL A 54 2.49 0.61 -12.81
CA VAL A 54 1.65 -0.59 -12.77
C VAL A 54 2.29 -1.71 -11.94
N SER A 55 3.62 -1.70 -11.76
CA SER A 55 4.32 -2.67 -10.92
C SER A 55 3.81 -2.60 -9.49
N ASN A 56 3.65 -1.39 -8.95
CA ASN A 56 3.17 -1.16 -7.59
C ASN A 56 1.78 -1.77 -7.38
N ALA A 57 0.83 -1.44 -8.28
CA ALA A 57 -0.51 -2.00 -8.26
C ALA A 57 -0.54 -3.54 -8.35
N ARG A 58 0.31 -4.15 -9.21
CA ARG A 58 0.39 -5.62 -9.33
C ARG A 58 0.97 -6.28 -8.09
N GLN A 59 1.92 -5.63 -7.42
CA GLN A 59 2.45 -6.09 -6.15
C GLN A 59 1.35 -6.02 -5.07
N CYS A 60 0.57 -4.93 -5.01
CA CYS A 60 -0.54 -4.82 -4.07
C CYS A 60 -1.66 -5.85 -4.30
N VAL A 61 -1.90 -6.28 -5.54
CA VAL A 61 -2.82 -7.41 -5.83
C VAL A 61 -2.38 -8.71 -5.14
N GLN A 62 -1.08 -8.96 -4.99
CA GLN A 62 -0.56 -10.15 -4.32
C GLN A 62 -0.65 -10.06 -2.79
N MET A 63 -0.91 -8.86 -2.25
CA MET A 63 -0.96 -8.56 -0.83
C MET A 63 -2.40 -8.42 -0.31
N CYS A 64 -3.41 -8.64 -1.14
CA CYS A 64 -4.80 -8.43 -0.75
C CYS A 64 -5.18 -9.27 0.49
N THR A 65 -5.81 -8.63 1.47
CA THR A 65 -6.21 -9.26 2.73
C THR A 65 -7.61 -9.87 2.67
N LEU A 66 -8.42 -9.47 1.67
CA LEU A 66 -9.79 -9.94 1.48
C LEU A 66 -9.93 -10.93 0.31
N PRO A 67 -10.86 -11.91 0.39
CA PRO A 67 -11.08 -12.87 -0.69
C PRO A 67 -11.35 -12.20 -2.03
N ARG A 68 -10.64 -12.64 -3.08
CA ARG A 68 -10.72 -12.07 -4.44
C ARG A 68 -10.41 -10.57 -4.48
N CYS A 69 -9.69 -10.05 -3.49
CA CYS A 69 -9.43 -8.63 -3.32
C CYS A 69 -10.72 -7.79 -3.32
N ALA A 70 -11.80 -8.29 -2.71
CA ALA A 70 -13.03 -7.53 -2.59
C ALA A 70 -12.79 -6.25 -1.76
N PRO A 71 -13.38 -5.09 -2.12
CA PRO A 71 -13.37 -3.92 -1.26
C PRO A 71 -13.90 -4.27 0.13
N GLN A 72 -13.39 -3.59 1.13
CA GLN A 72 -13.91 -3.66 2.48
C GLN A 72 -15.43 -3.41 2.51
N PRO A 73 -16.17 -4.11 3.39
CA PRO A 73 -17.63 -3.98 3.51
C PRO A 73 -18.12 -2.59 3.94
#